data_AF-A0A7Y5E068-F1
#
_entry.id   AF-A0A7Y5E068-F1
#
_cell.length_a   1.000
_cell.length_b   1.000
_cell.length_c   1.000
_cell.angle_alpha   90.00
_cell.angle_beta   90.00
_cell.angle_gamma   90.00
#
_symmetry.space_group_name_H-M   'P 1'
#
loop_
_entity.id
_entity.type
_entity.pdbx_description
1 polymer ?
#
loop_
_entity_poly.entity_id
_entity_poly.type
_entity_poly.pdbx_seq_one_letter_code
_entity_poly.pdbx_strand_id
1 'polypeptide(L)'
;MRSRTSLATSLVLGSLLVSAGASAAPARYTVVELGSFGGRGSYARAIDDQGRIVGWAGDTSDRTRPFRTDGIRPLVASDMLAMPPGDGLPGVPESAIAMGIANDGTVAGFTRDSRGGEWPWLWLPDGRAVQGARGSGAFTSMSPNGDAAGYVFRWSAVASGMVKAPYVRRADGTTTTLATLDGDSVVSDIASAGLMIGSFRISPSASAHAHIWRGGATSDDLGLFGGPGYKRGTAIASTGRWAGATGDIYAGLAFSAPSPSAAPVELPHAGMVTSEVRGIDAYDRLVGWASTGTRGASVPQAYYWHVGPTDTEVVDLKTRVSGWTGYLMEAAAINAEGVILIDALMGRNNRAVVLVPVKLAIGLPPRMQVGSVADLTVSGCEPGARVQIYKSTSAPIPGRGTGYRAMGIRWDIAAPDTLGPSAVADASGVARIRVNVTGPANQTLHLQAVHRGNKSSVVSITTTPGPVVAPGVTLPGNLVKPQGPPGLPGTVPDLKITR
;
A
#
# COMPACT_ATOMS: atom_id res chain seq x y z
N MET A 1 -14.95 -13.70 64.28
CA MET A 1 -15.35 -14.66 63.22
C MET A 1 -15.75 -13.81 62.01
N ARG A 2 -14.78 -13.47 61.14
CA ARG A 2 -14.42 -14.17 59.88
C ARG A 2 -15.62 -14.34 58.95
N SER A 3 -15.63 -13.96 57.68
CA SER A 3 -14.78 -13.09 56.84
C SER A 3 -15.51 -13.03 55.49
N ARG A 4 -15.55 -11.86 54.87
CA ARG A 4 -16.05 -11.64 53.51
C ARG A 4 -15.35 -12.59 52.53
N THR A 5 -16.09 -13.46 51.85
CA THR A 5 -15.59 -14.25 50.71
C THR A 5 -15.90 -13.51 49.42
N SER A 6 -14.84 -12.87 48.92
CA SER A 6 -14.69 -12.35 47.55
C SER A 6 -14.84 -13.51 46.56
N LEU A 7 -15.82 -13.43 45.64
CA LEU A 7 -15.76 -14.16 44.38
C LEU A 7 -14.83 -13.38 43.45
N ALA A 8 -13.65 -13.96 43.19
CA ALA A 8 -12.73 -13.48 42.19
C ALA A 8 -13.31 -13.70 40.78
N THR A 9 -13.77 -12.62 40.15
CA THR A 9 -14.11 -12.59 38.73
C THR A 9 -12.81 -12.78 37.94
N SER A 10 -12.65 -13.95 37.32
CA SER A 10 -11.57 -14.21 36.37
C SER A 10 -11.81 -13.42 35.09
N LEU A 11 -11.21 -12.23 35.01
CA LEU A 11 -11.10 -11.45 33.78
C LEU A 11 -10.04 -12.12 32.89
N VAL A 12 -10.47 -12.93 31.93
CA VAL A 12 -9.58 -13.43 30.87
C VAL A 12 -9.20 -12.23 30.00
N LEU A 13 -7.98 -11.73 30.23
CA LEU A 13 -7.28 -10.75 29.40
C LEU A 13 -7.04 -11.37 28.02
N GLY A 14 -8.00 -11.17 27.12
CA GLY A 14 -7.99 -11.69 25.75
C GLY A 14 -7.93 -10.58 24.71
N SER A 15 -6.95 -9.69 24.80
CA SER A 15 -6.57 -8.81 23.69
C SER A 15 -5.11 -8.38 23.83
N LEU A 16 -4.22 -9.33 23.59
CA LEU A 16 -2.89 -8.98 23.07
C LEU A 16 -3.10 -8.48 21.64
N LEU A 17 -3.58 -7.24 21.50
CA LEU A 17 -3.43 -6.49 20.27
C LEU A 17 -1.92 -6.27 20.13
N VAL A 18 -1.27 -7.18 19.41
CA VAL A 18 -0.05 -6.86 18.70
C VAL A 18 -0.47 -5.76 17.73
N SER A 19 -0.38 -4.51 18.17
CA SER A 19 -0.33 -3.39 17.24
C SER A 19 0.97 -3.59 16.45
N ALA A 20 0.85 -4.32 15.34
CA ALA A 20 1.80 -4.18 14.25
C ALA A 20 1.81 -2.68 13.95
N GLY A 21 2.87 -2.00 14.40
CA GLY A 21 2.96 -0.55 14.31
C GLY A 21 2.63 -0.12 12.89
N ALA A 22 1.60 0.70 12.76
CA ALA A 22 1.14 1.14 11.46
C ALA A 22 2.30 1.82 10.73
N SER A 23 2.59 1.34 9.52
CA SER A 23 3.71 1.86 8.75
C SER A 23 3.29 3.14 8.05
N ALA A 24 4.06 4.20 8.27
CA ALA A 24 4.04 5.40 7.44
C ALA A 24 4.29 5.08 5.96
N ALA A 25 3.92 6.00 5.07
CA ALA A 25 4.11 5.84 3.64
C ALA A 25 5.61 5.64 3.32
N PRO A 26 5.94 4.75 2.36
CA PRO A 26 7.26 4.63 1.78
C PRO A 26 7.90 6.00 1.50
N ALA A 27 9.16 6.13 1.90
CA ALA A 27 9.93 7.36 1.72
C ALA A 27 10.10 7.74 0.24
N ARG A 28 10.09 6.73 -0.65
CA ARG A 28 10.23 6.88 -2.09
C ARG A 28 9.48 5.79 -2.84
N TYR A 29 9.09 6.12 -4.06
CA TYR A 29 8.53 5.18 -5.03
C TYR A 29 9.30 5.21 -6.35
N THR A 30 9.49 4.04 -6.94
CA THR A 30 9.78 3.91 -8.38
C THR A 30 8.48 3.82 -9.15
N VAL A 31 8.50 4.33 -10.38
CA VAL A 31 7.32 4.41 -11.23
C VAL A 31 7.43 3.39 -12.36
N VAL A 32 6.41 2.56 -12.52
CA VAL A 32 6.26 1.65 -13.65
C VAL A 32 5.02 2.07 -14.44
N GLU A 33 5.20 2.50 -15.68
CA GLU A 33 4.08 2.73 -16.60
C GLU A 33 3.61 1.39 -17.18
N LEU A 34 2.31 1.12 -17.09
CA LEU A 34 1.74 -0.11 -17.67
C LEU A 34 1.56 0.02 -19.19
N GLY A 35 1.36 1.22 -19.73
CA GLY A 35 1.09 1.40 -21.16
C GLY A 35 -0.34 0.97 -21.55
N SER A 36 -0.57 0.72 -22.84
CA SER A 36 -1.87 0.28 -23.38
C SER A 36 -1.68 -0.81 -24.43
N PHE A 37 -2.77 -1.38 -24.95
CA PHE A 37 -2.72 -2.33 -26.07
C PHE A 37 -2.64 -1.64 -27.45
N GLY A 38 -1.99 -0.47 -27.50
CA GLY A 38 -1.88 0.37 -28.69
C GLY A 38 -2.93 1.49 -28.80
N GLY A 39 -3.90 1.55 -27.88
CA GLY A 39 -4.92 2.62 -27.83
C GLY A 39 -4.56 3.82 -26.98
N ARG A 40 -5.50 4.76 -26.86
CA ARG A 40 -5.33 6.10 -26.22
C ARG A 40 -5.10 6.11 -24.72
N GLY A 41 -5.40 5.03 -24.00
CA GLY A 41 -5.20 5.03 -22.56
C GLY A 41 -5.42 3.71 -21.85
N SER A 42 -5.22 3.76 -20.53
CA SER A 42 -5.26 2.62 -19.62
C SER A 42 -5.58 3.09 -18.22
N TYR A 43 -6.27 2.26 -17.46
CA TYR A 43 -6.66 2.48 -16.06
C TYR A 43 -6.47 1.19 -15.29
N ALA A 44 -5.85 1.26 -14.13
CA ALA A 44 -5.67 0.12 -13.23
C ALA A 44 -6.59 0.30 -12.01
N ARG A 45 -7.34 -0.75 -11.64
CA ARG A 45 -8.39 -0.66 -10.62
C ARG A 45 -8.15 -1.46 -9.37
N ALA A 46 -7.53 -2.63 -9.50
CA ALA A 46 -7.24 -3.47 -8.35
C ALA A 46 -5.91 -4.17 -8.53
N ILE A 47 -5.28 -4.44 -7.39
CA ILE A 47 -4.01 -5.12 -7.26
C ILE A 47 -4.14 -6.12 -6.11
N ASP A 48 -3.64 -7.33 -6.31
CA ASP A 48 -3.62 -8.34 -5.26
C ASP A 48 -2.29 -8.33 -4.48
N ASP A 49 -2.18 -9.22 -3.50
CA ASP A 49 -0.96 -9.35 -2.67
C ASP A 49 0.24 -9.93 -3.45
N GLN A 50 0.01 -10.53 -4.62
CA GLN A 50 1.05 -11.05 -5.51
C GLN A 50 1.55 -9.99 -6.50
N GLY A 51 0.95 -8.80 -6.52
CA GLY A 51 1.28 -7.72 -7.45
C GLY A 51 0.70 -7.92 -8.86
N ARG A 52 -0.29 -8.79 -9.04
CA ARG A 52 -1.09 -8.88 -10.26
C ARG A 52 -2.08 -7.73 -10.28
N ILE A 53 -2.19 -7.08 -11.43
CA ILE A 53 -2.98 -5.86 -11.58
C ILE A 53 -4.08 -6.10 -12.60
N VAL A 54 -5.28 -5.62 -12.29
CA VAL A 54 -6.41 -5.63 -13.23
C VAL A 54 -6.90 -4.24 -13.52
N GLY A 55 -7.51 -4.10 -14.69
CA GLY A 55 -8.11 -2.86 -15.13
C GLY A 55 -8.54 -2.96 -16.58
N TRP A 56 -8.45 -1.85 -17.29
CA TRP A 56 -8.75 -1.82 -18.72
C TRP A 56 -7.81 -0.89 -19.49
N ALA A 57 -7.59 -1.23 -20.76
CA ALA A 57 -6.78 -0.45 -21.68
C ALA A 57 -7.40 -0.43 -23.08
N GLY A 58 -7.11 0.63 -23.84
CA GLY A 58 -7.49 0.74 -25.24
C GLY A 58 -6.62 -0.16 -26.13
N ASP A 59 -7.26 -0.89 -27.04
CA ASP A 59 -6.58 -1.55 -28.16
C ASP A 59 -6.34 -0.58 -29.33
N THR A 60 -5.73 -1.05 -30.43
CA THR A 60 -5.45 -0.23 -31.63
C THR A 60 -6.70 0.30 -32.33
N SER A 61 -7.89 -0.23 -32.01
CA SER A 61 -9.19 0.30 -32.46
C SER A 61 -9.84 1.19 -31.40
N ASP A 62 -9.10 1.59 -30.37
CA ASP A 62 -9.56 2.31 -29.19
C ASP A 62 -10.71 1.63 -28.45
N ARG A 63 -10.87 0.31 -28.61
CA ARG A 63 -11.84 -0.46 -27.82
C ARG A 63 -11.28 -0.72 -26.44
N THR A 64 -12.12 -0.54 -25.43
CA THR A 64 -11.78 -0.84 -24.04
C THR A 64 -11.70 -2.35 -23.85
N ARG A 65 -10.53 -2.83 -23.45
CA ARG A 65 -10.24 -4.24 -23.19
C ARG A 65 -9.84 -4.45 -21.73
N PRO A 66 -10.44 -5.43 -21.03
CA PRO A 66 -10.02 -5.77 -19.69
C PRO A 66 -8.64 -6.43 -19.73
N PHE A 67 -7.84 -6.21 -18.70
CA PHE A 67 -6.54 -6.85 -18.57
C PHE A 67 -6.31 -7.42 -17.19
N ARG A 68 -5.40 -8.40 -17.12
CA ARG A 68 -4.74 -8.87 -15.90
C ARG A 68 -3.25 -9.04 -16.19
N THR A 69 -2.39 -8.47 -15.36
CA THR A 69 -0.94 -8.69 -15.45
C THR A 69 -0.48 -9.89 -14.62
N ASP A 70 0.65 -10.48 -15.01
CA ASP A 70 1.37 -11.46 -14.20
C ASP A 70 2.53 -10.79 -13.45
N GLY A 71 2.20 -9.73 -12.70
CA GLY A 71 3.14 -8.92 -11.92
C GLY A 71 3.23 -7.46 -12.38
N ILE A 72 4.14 -6.70 -11.78
CA ILE A 72 4.32 -5.27 -12.03
C ILE A 72 5.28 -5.07 -13.22
N ARG A 73 4.71 -4.95 -14.42
CA ARG A 73 5.43 -4.74 -15.68
C ARG A 73 4.53 -4.06 -16.72
N PRO A 74 5.09 -3.49 -17.81
CA PRO A 74 4.30 -3.02 -18.93
C PRO A 74 3.37 -4.10 -19.49
N LEU A 75 2.22 -3.66 -19.98
CA LEU A 75 1.21 -4.49 -20.62
C LEU A 75 1.76 -5.11 -21.90
N VAL A 76 1.46 -6.39 -22.08
CA VAL A 76 1.71 -7.14 -23.31
C VAL A 76 0.40 -7.75 -23.79
N ALA A 77 0.35 -8.19 -25.05
CA ALA A 77 -0.88 -8.70 -25.65
C ALA A 77 -1.54 -9.86 -24.87
N SER A 78 -0.75 -10.71 -24.19
CA SER A 78 -1.27 -11.81 -23.37
C SER A 78 -1.94 -11.37 -22.07
N ASP A 79 -1.77 -10.12 -21.64
CA ASP A 79 -2.46 -9.58 -20.45
C ASP A 79 -3.93 -9.25 -20.75
N MET A 80 -4.30 -9.14 -22.03
CA MET A 80 -5.68 -8.88 -22.43
C MET A 80 -6.54 -10.11 -22.13
N LEU A 81 -7.56 -9.94 -21.28
CA LEU A 81 -8.45 -11.05 -20.94
C LEU A 81 -9.38 -11.35 -22.13
N ALA A 82 -9.31 -12.58 -22.61
CA ALA A 82 -10.17 -13.08 -23.68
C ALA A 82 -11.60 -13.29 -23.14
N MET A 83 -12.43 -12.25 -23.23
CA MET A 83 -13.85 -12.35 -22.90
C MET A 83 -14.57 -13.12 -24.02
N PRO A 84 -15.39 -14.14 -23.69
CA PRO A 84 -16.28 -14.72 -24.67
C PRO A 84 -17.20 -13.63 -25.26
N PRO A 85 -17.70 -13.80 -26.50
CA PRO A 85 -18.74 -12.92 -27.02
C PRO A 85 -19.85 -12.87 -25.97
N GLY A 86 -20.15 -11.67 -25.46
CA GLY A 86 -21.20 -11.53 -24.45
C GLY A 86 -22.58 -11.76 -25.05
N ASP A 87 -23.62 -11.69 -24.22
CA ASP A 87 -25.02 -11.63 -24.65
C ASP A 87 -25.39 -10.27 -25.29
N GLY A 88 -24.40 -9.56 -25.82
CA GLY A 88 -24.62 -8.27 -26.45
C GLY A 88 -25.34 -8.39 -27.78
N LEU A 89 -25.86 -7.25 -28.22
CA LEU A 89 -26.68 -7.20 -29.41
C LEU A 89 -25.80 -7.14 -30.66
N PRO A 90 -26.14 -7.86 -31.75
CA PRO A 90 -25.38 -7.80 -32.99
C PRO A 90 -25.17 -6.36 -33.47
N GLY A 91 -23.91 -6.01 -33.76
CA GLY A 91 -23.52 -4.67 -34.23
C GLY A 91 -23.51 -3.58 -33.16
N VAL A 92 -23.71 -3.91 -31.88
CA VAL A 92 -23.60 -2.96 -30.76
C VAL A 92 -22.21 -3.09 -30.13
N PRO A 93 -21.39 -2.02 -30.13
CA PRO A 93 -20.07 -2.07 -29.49
C PRO A 93 -20.18 -2.32 -27.97
N GLU A 94 -19.26 -3.16 -27.48
CA GLU A 94 -19.15 -3.54 -26.07
C GLU A 94 -17.77 -3.18 -25.51
N SER A 95 -17.75 -2.90 -24.21
CA SER A 95 -16.53 -2.66 -23.43
C SER A 95 -16.57 -3.51 -22.18
N ALA A 96 -15.58 -4.38 -22.01
CA ALA A 96 -15.41 -5.16 -20.79
C ALA A 96 -14.36 -4.52 -19.89
N ILE A 97 -14.66 -4.49 -18.59
CA ILE A 97 -13.98 -3.67 -17.60
C ILE A 97 -13.70 -4.55 -16.38
N ALA A 98 -12.41 -4.78 -16.07
CA ALA A 98 -12.02 -5.48 -14.85
C ALA A 98 -12.00 -4.50 -13.66
N MET A 99 -12.65 -4.89 -12.57
CA MET A 99 -12.86 -4.03 -11.40
C MET A 99 -12.15 -4.54 -10.15
N GLY A 100 -12.04 -5.86 -9.98
CA GLY A 100 -11.45 -6.48 -8.79
C GLY A 100 -10.71 -7.78 -9.11
N ILE A 101 -9.75 -8.12 -8.26
CA ILE A 101 -8.97 -9.37 -8.35
C ILE A 101 -8.83 -9.99 -6.96
N ALA A 102 -8.98 -11.31 -6.90
CA ALA A 102 -8.75 -12.11 -5.69
C ALA A 102 -7.35 -12.72 -5.69
N ASN A 103 -6.88 -13.16 -4.52
CA ASN A 103 -5.52 -13.69 -4.36
C ASN A 103 -5.30 -15.04 -5.08
N ASP A 104 -6.37 -15.76 -5.46
CA ASP A 104 -6.28 -16.94 -6.32
C ASP A 104 -6.09 -16.59 -7.81
N GLY A 105 -6.31 -15.33 -8.20
CA GLY A 105 -6.22 -14.83 -9.57
C GLY A 105 -7.55 -14.74 -10.30
N THR A 106 -8.66 -15.03 -9.61
CA THR A 106 -9.99 -14.76 -10.10
C THR A 106 -10.17 -13.25 -10.27
N VAL A 107 -10.77 -12.82 -11.37
CA VAL A 107 -11.02 -11.42 -11.69
C VAL A 107 -12.52 -11.21 -11.84
N ALA A 108 -13.05 -10.15 -11.22
CA ALA A 108 -14.42 -9.70 -11.43
C ALA A 108 -14.47 -8.40 -12.21
N GLY A 109 -15.55 -8.25 -12.97
CA GLY A 109 -15.84 -7.05 -13.70
C GLY A 109 -17.25 -7.04 -14.27
N PHE A 110 -17.44 -6.17 -15.24
CA PHE A 110 -18.67 -6.09 -16.01
C PHE A 110 -18.39 -5.71 -17.46
N THR A 111 -19.33 -6.05 -18.32
CA THR A 111 -19.37 -5.58 -19.69
C THR A 111 -20.49 -4.56 -19.82
N ARG A 112 -20.26 -3.51 -20.61
CA ARG A 112 -21.27 -2.52 -20.96
C ARG A 112 -21.32 -2.33 -22.46
N ASP A 113 -22.52 -2.20 -23.00
CA ASP A 113 -22.74 -1.83 -24.39
C ASP A 113 -23.16 -0.37 -24.59
N SER A 114 -23.12 0.10 -25.85
CA SER A 114 -23.48 1.48 -26.19
C SER A 114 -24.98 1.82 -26.01
N ARG A 115 -25.82 0.83 -25.72
CA ARG A 115 -27.26 1.00 -25.39
C ARG A 115 -27.53 0.94 -23.88
N GLY A 116 -26.48 0.93 -23.06
CA GLY A 116 -26.58 0.94 -21.60
C GLY A 116 -26.86 -0.43 -20.97
N GLY A 117 -26.82 -1.53 -21.75
CA GLY A 117 -26.86 -2.88 -21.18
C GLY A 117 -25.59 -3.16 -20.41
N GLU A 118 -25.70 -3.67 -19.18
CA GLU A 118 -24.58 -4.08 -18.34
C GLU A 118 -24.75 -5.50 -17.82
N TRP A 119 -23.67 -6.28 -17.78
CA TRP A 119 -23.70 -7.61 -17.21
C TRP A 119 -22.40 -7.97 -16.49
N PRO A 120 -22.49 -8.66 -15.34
CA PRO A 120 -21.33 -9.03 -14.55
C PRO A 120 -20.58 -10.18 -15.22
N TRP A 121 -19.29 -10.27 -14.95
CA TRP A 121 -18.51 -11.44 -15.32
C TRP A 121 -17.41 -11.76 -14.32
N LEU A 122 -17.01 -13.02 -14.30
CA LEU A 122 -15.84 -13.55 -13.63
C LEU A 122 -14.90 -14.16 -14.66
N TRP A 123 -13.61 -13.90 -14.53
CA TRP A 123 -12.56 -14.62 -15.24
C TRP A 123 -11.80 -15.45 -14.22
N LEU A 124 -11.72 -16.75 -14.45
CA LEU A 124 -11.21 -17.73 -13.50
C LEU A 124 -9.74 -18.07 -13.79
N PRO A 125 -8.95 -18.49 -12.80
CA PRO A 125 -7.53 -18.81 -12.97
C PRO A 125 -7.23 -19.88 -14.03
N ASP A 126 -8.20 -20.74 -14.32
CA ASP A 126 -8.14 -21.78 -15.37
C ASP A 126 -8.33 -21.22 -16.80
N GLY A 127 -8.52 -19.91 -16.96
CA GLY A 127 -8.73 -19.22 -18.24
C GLY A 127 -10.19 -19.13 -18.67
N ARG A 128 -11.12 -19.74 -17.93
CA ARG A 128 -12.55 -19.71 -18.25
C ARG A 128 -13.19 -18.41 -17.79
N ALA A 129 -14.12 -17.90 -18.59
CA ALA A 129 -14.97 -16.78 -18.19
C ALA A 129 -16.41 -17.25 -17.92
N VAL A 130 -17.05 -16.63 -16.92
CA VAL A 130 -18.46 -16.79 -16.57
C VAL A 130 -19.12 -15.43 -16.71
N GLN A 131 -20.18 -15.32 -17.50
CA GLN A 131 -20.92 -14.07 -17.69
C GLN A 131 -22.36 -14.20 -17.19
N GLY A 132 -22.90 -13.10 -16.67
CA GLY A 132 -24.33 -12.94 -16.45
C GLY A 132 -25.04 -12.48 -17.73
N ALA A 133 -26.37 -12.53 -17.71
CA ALA A 133 -27.18 -12.09 -18.84
C ALA A 133 -27.08 -10.57 -19.04
N ARG A 134 -27.16 -10.11 -20.30
CA ARG A 134 -27.21 -8.68 -20.62
C ARG A 134 -28.31 -7.95 -19.82
N GLY A 135 -27.93 -6.87 -19.14
CA GLY A 135 -28.85 -6.08 -18.31
C GLY A 135 -29.12 -6.67 -16.93
N SER A 136 -28.35 -7.68 -16.50
CA SER A 136 -28.52 -8.27 -15.16
C SER A 136 -27.81 -7.50 -14.05
N GLY A 137 -26.73 -6.75 -14.34
CA GLY A 137 -26.00 -6.02 -13.31
C GLY A 137 -24.51 -5.85 -13.58
N ALA A 138 -23.72 -5.68 -12.52
CA ALA A 138 -22.26 -5.55 -12.59
C ALA A 138 -21.60 -6.02 -11.28
N PHE A 139 -20.37 -6.54 -11.38
CA PHE A 139 -19.46 -6.58 -10.23
C PHE A 139 -18.60 -5.32 -10.23
N THR A 140 -18.55 -4.64 -9.09
CA THR A 140 -17.81 -3.39 -8.89
C THR A 140 -16.59 -3.56 -7.99
N SER A 141 -16.53 -4.65 -7.23
CA SER A 141 -15.41 -4.98 -6.35
C SER A 141 -15.28 -6.49 -6.15
N MET A 142 -14.11 -6.92 -5.68
CA MET A 142 -13.81 -8.29 -5.32
C MET A 142 -12.86 -8.30 -4.13
N SER A 143 -13.14 -9.15 -3.16
CA SER A 143 -12.28 -9.32 -1.99
C SER A 143 -11.16 -10.33 -2.27
N PRO A 144 -10.08 -10.32 -1.47
CA PRO A 144 -8.98 -11.26 -1.62
C PRO A 144 -9.35 -12.75 -1.58
N ASN A 145 -10.47 -13.10 -0.92
CA ASN A 145 -11.00 -14.47 -0.83
C ASN A 145 -11.95 -14.87 -1.98
N GLY A 146 -12.17 -14.01 -2.97
CA GLY A 146 -12.98 -14.32 -4.16
C GLY A 146 -14.47 -14.01 -4.03
N ASP A 147 -14.92 -13.34 -2.96
CA ASP A 147 -16.29 -12.82 -2.90
C ASP A 147 -16.37 -11.56 -3.79
N ALA A 148 -17.31 -11.57 -4.74
CA ALA A 148 -17.51 -10.49 -5.69
C ALA A 148 -18.79 -9.73 -5.33
N ALA A 149 -18.71 -8.40 -5.27
CA ALA A 149 -19.85 -7.57 -4.91
C ALA A 149 -20.15 -6.53 -6.00
N GLY A 150 -21.39 -6.06 -6.02
CA GLY A 150 -21.82 -5.02 -6.94
C GLY A 150 -23.31 -4.80 -6.88
N TYR A 151 -23.96 -4.75 -8.04
CA TYR A 151 -25.41 -4.58 -8.12
C TYR A 151 -26.05 -5.45 -9.21
N VAL A 152 -27.32 -5.78 -9.00
CA VAL A 152 -28.23 -6.34 -10.01
C VAL A 152 -29.36 -5.37 -10.29
N PHE A 153 -29.91 -5.40 -11.51
CA PHE A 153 -31.11 -4.62 -11.82
C PHE A 153 -32.37 -5.34 -11.32
N ARG A 154 -33.24 -4.60 -10.65
CA ARG A 154 -34.54 -5.09 -10.18
C ARG A 154 -35.62 -4.04 -10.37
N TRP A 155 -36.86 -4.48 -10.60
CA TRP A 155 -37.99 -3.56 -10.60
C TRP A 155 -38.29 -3.07 -9.18
N SER A 156 -38.45 -1.76 -9.01
CA SER A 156 -38.96 -1.11 -7.79
C SER A 156 -40.30 -0.47 -8.10
N ALA A 157 -41.36 -0.94 -7.42
CA ALA A 157 -42.68 -0.33 -7.52
C ALA A 157 -42.68 1.10 -6.97
N VAL A 158 -41.88 1.37 -5.93
CA VAL A 158 -41.76 2.69 -5.29
C VAL A 158 -41.09 3.69 -6.24
N ALA A 159 -40.01 3.28 -6.92
CA ALA A 159 -39.33 4.13 -7.90
C ALA A 159 -39.99 4.11 -9.28
N SER A 160 -41.02 3.26 -9.49
CA SER A 160 -41.69 3.06 -10.79
C SER A 160 -40.71 2.74 -11.93
N GLY A 161 -39.70 1.91 -11.67
CA GLY A 161 -38.63 1.65 -12.62
C GLY A 161 -37.64 0.57 -12.18
N MET A 162 -36.69 0.26 -13.07
CA MET A 162 -35.53 -0.57 -12.74
C MET A 162 -34.56 0.23 -11.86
N VAL A 163 -34.17 -0.36 -10.73
CA VAL A 163 -33.19 0.18 -9.78
C VAL A 163 -32.04 -0.79 -9.57
N LYS A 164 -30.89 -0.27 -9.15
CA LYS A 164 -29.74 -1.06 -8.72
C LYS A 164 -29.96 -1.63 -7.31
N ALA A 165 -29.80 -2.93 -7.18
CA ALA A 165 -29.85 -3.66 -5.92
C ALA A 165 -28.46 -4.20 -5.56
N PRO A 166 -27.90 -3.87 -4.39
CA PRO A 166 -26.62 -4.40 -3.96
C PRO A 166 -26.72 -5.92 -3.81
N TYR A 167 -25.69 -6.63 -4.25
CA TYR A 167 -25.59 -8.07 -4.06
C TYR A 167 -24.15 -8.49 -3.90
N VAL A 168 -23.97 -9.68 -3.35
CA VAL A 168 -22.69 -10.38 -3.26
C VAL A 168 -22.83 -11.78 -3.81
N ARG A 169 -21.85 -12.19 -4.62
CA ARG A 169 -21.64 -13.57 -5.02
C ARG A 169 -20.42 -14.09 -4.29
N ARG A 170 -20.61 -15.10 -3.47
CA ARG A 170 -19.55 -15.78 -2.72
C ARG A 170 -18.66 -16.61 -3.65
N ALA A 171 -17.44 -16.89 -3.20
CA ALA A 171 -16.51 -17.73 -3.93
C ALA A 171 -17.09 -19.13 -4.29
N ASP A 172 -17.93 -19.69 -3.41
CA ASP A 172 -18.65 -20.96 -3.64
C ASP A 172 -19.79 -20.88 -4.68
N GLY A 173 -20.08 -19.68 -5.20
CA GLY A 173 -21.14 -19.41 -6.17
C GLY A 173 -22.47 -18.97 -5.59
N THR A 174 -22.64 -19.03 -4.27
CA THR A 174 -23.83 -18.57 -3.57
C THR A 174 -24.03 -17.08 -3.80
N THR A 175 -25.24 -16.67 -4.17
CA THR A 175 -25.57 -15.28 -4.46
C THR A 175 -26.60 -14.76 -3.46
N THR A 176 -26.31 -13.63 -2.83
CA THR A 176 -27.17 -12.99 -1.83
C THR A 176 -27.45 -11.55 -2.23
N THR A 177 -28.72 -11.21 -2.44
CA THR A 177 -29.17 -9.82 -2.52
C THR A 177 -29.11 -9.20 -1.13
N LEU A 178 -28.54 -8.01 -1.03
CA LEU A 178 -28.37 -7.28 0.22
C LEU A 178 -29.55 -6.33 0.45
N ALA A 179 -29.66 -5.79 1.67
CA ALA A 179 -30.71 -4.82 2.02
C ALA A 179 -30.84 -3.69 0.98
N THR A 180 -32.07 -3.32 0.63
CA THR A 180 -32.40 -2.23 -0.31
C THR A 180 -33.39 -1.25 0.34
N LEU A 181 -33.26 0.06 0.09
CA LEU A 181 -34.20 1.10 0.54
C LEU A 181 -34.97 1.68 -0.66
N ASP A 182 -35.34 0.79 -1.59
CA ASP A 182 -36.17 1.03 -2.78
C ASP A 182 -35.64 2.01 -3.86
N GLY A 183 -34.47 2.62 -3.66
CA GLY A 183 -33.72 3.35 -4.69
C GLY A 183 -32.37 2.73 -5.05
N ASP A 184 -31.63 3.40 -5.95
CA ASP A 184 -30.36 2.91 -6.50
C ASP A 184 -29.32 2.68 -5.40
N SER A 185 -28.93 1.42 -5.23
CA SER A 185 -28.04 0.99 -4.16
C SER A 185 -26.92 0.15 -4.76
N VAL A 186 -25.67 0.47 -4.42
CA VAL A 186 -24.48 -0.17 -5.00
C VAL A 186 -23.44 -0.45 -3.93
N VAL A 187 -22.85 -1.65 -3.97
CA VAL A 187 -21.60 -1.92 -3.25
C VAL A 187 -20.45 -1.26 -4.02
N SER A 188 -19.62 -0.51 -3.31
CA SER A 188 -18.43 0.14 -3.89
C SER A 188 -17.17 -0.64 -3.58
N ASP A 189 -17.10 -1.30 -2.42
CA ASP A 189 -15.94 -2.08 -2.01
C ASP A 189 -16.34 -3.23 -1.06
N ILE A 190 -15.53 -4.29 -1.03
CA ILE A 190 -15.71 -5.48 -0.21
C ILE A 190 -14.38 -5.94 0.40
N ALA A 191 -14.35 -6.05 1.73
CA ALA A 191 -13.21 -6.58 2.46
C ALA A 191 -13.24 -8.11 2.56
N SER A 192 -12.08 -8.74 2.81
CA SER A 192 -11.96 -10.19 3.03
C SER A 192 -12.81 -10.75 4.17
N ALA A 193 -13.20 -9.91 5.13
CA ALA A 193 -14.12 -10.27 6.20
C ALA A 193 -15.60 -10.36 5.74
N GLY A 194 -15.89 -10.10 4.46
CA GLY A 194 -17.26 -10.02 3.92
C GLY A 194 -18.00 -8.73 4.33
N LEU A 195 -17.28 -7.76 4.90
CA LEU A 195 -17.80 -6.41 5.12
C LEU A 195 -17.81 -5.67 3.79
N MET A 196 -18.96 -5.07 3.47
CA MET A 196 -19.16 -4.34 2.22
C MET A 196 -19.56 -2.92 2.55
N ILE A 197 -19.11 -1.98 1.73
CA ILE A 197 -19.48 -0.57 1.86
C ILE A 197 -19.93 -0.01 0.52
N GLY A 198 -20.80 1.00 0.57
CA GLY A 198 -21.30 1.62 -0.65
C GLY A 198 -22.26 2.75 -0.38
N SER A 199 -23.18 2.96 -1.31
CA SER A 199 -24.19 4.01 -1.21
C SER A 199 -25.59 3.53 -1.54
N PHE A 200 -26.56 4.20 -0.91
CA PHE A 200 -27.98 4.08 -1.18
C PHE A 200 -28.52 5.43 -1.60
N ARG A 201 -29.08 5.56 -2.79
CA ARG A 201 -29.83 6.74 -3.22
C ARG A 201 -31.28 6.60 -2.80
N ILE A 202 -31.77 7.55 -2.02
CA ILE A 202 -33.19 7.61 -1.66
C ILE A 202 -33.91 8.39 -2.78
N SER A 203 -34.76 7.71 -3.54
CA SER A 203 -35.70 8.38 -4.45
C SER A 203 -36.86 8.97 -3.63
N PRO A 204 -37.33 10.21 -3.87
CA PRO A 204 -36.96 11.15 -4.95
C PRO A 204 -35.97 12.25 -4.50
N SER A 205 -35.40 12.19 -3.29
CA SER A 205 -34.70 13.32 -2.65
C SER A 205 -33.27 13.58 -3.14
N ALA A 206 -32.75 12.76 -4.07
CA ALA A 206 -31.39 12.82 -4.61
C ALA A 206 -30.24 12.68 -3.58
N SER A 207 -30.55 12.54 -2.28
CA SER A 207 -29.56 12.28 -1.24
C SER A 207 -29.22 10.80 -1.24
N ALA A 208 -27.93 10.47 -1.29
CA ALA A 208 -27.49 9.14 -0.88
C ALA A 208 -26.84 9.14 0.48
N HIS A 209 -26.95 7.98 1.12
CA HIS A 209 -26.33 7.68 2.39
C HIS A 209 -25.25 6.63 2.17
N ALA A 210 -24.20 6.67 2.98
CA ALA A 210 -23.21 5.62 3.01
C ALA A 210 -23.71 4.49 3.91
N HIS A 211 -23.59 3.25 3.44
CA HIS A 211 -24.04 2.08 4.20
C HIS A 211 -22.99 1.00 4.23
N ILE A 212 -23.04 0.19 5.29
CA ILE A 212 -22.27 -1.04 5.44
C ILE A 212 -23.20 -2.24 5.46
N TRP A 213 -22.81 -3.31 4.78
CA TRP A 213 -23.47 -4.62 4.82
C TRP A 213 -22.53 -5.69 5.37
N ARG A 214 -23.11 -6.68 6.04
CA ARG A 214 -22.41 -7.82 6.65
C ARG A 214 -22.83 -9.17 6.03
N GLY A 215 -23.24 -9.15 4.75
CA GLY A 215 -23.58 -10.34 3.99
C GLY A 215 -25.02 -10.84 4.12
N GLY A 216 -25.96 -9.99 4.52
CA GLY A 216 -27.38 -10.37 4.71
C GLY A 216 -28.38 -9.27 4.35
N ALA A 217 -29.64 -9.48 4.77
CA ALA A 217 -30.79 -8.61 4.47
C ALA A 217 -30.82 -7.29 5.28
N THR A 218 -29.79 -7.01 6.08
CA THR A 218 -29.66 -5.78 6.87
C THR A 218 -28.43 -4.98 6.45
N SER A 219 -28.53 -3.67 6.64
CA SER A 219 -27.44 -2.70 6.44
C SER A 219 -27.44 -1.69 7.57
N ASP A 220 -26.25 -1.25 7.97
CA ASP A 220 -26.07 -0.16 8.91
C ASP A 220 -25.90 1.15 8.12
N ASP A 221 -26.72 2.17 8.39
CA ASP A 221 -26.53 3.53 7.86
C ASP A 221 -25.39 4.21 8.64
N LEU A 222 -24.39 4.71 7.93
CA LEU A 222 -23.24 5.42 8.52
C LEU A 222 -23.52 6.90 8.82
N GLY A 223 -24.73 7.36 8.51
CA GLY A 223 -25.27 8.65 8.90
C GLY A 223 -24.81 9.84 8.05
N LEU A 224 -25.21 11.03 8.51
CA LEU A 224 -24.93 12.32 7.88
C LEU A 224 -23.60 12.88 8.38
N PHE A 225 -22.48 12.35 7.92
CA PHE A 225 -21.15 12.90 8.22
C PHE A 225 -20.84 14.11 7.34
N GLY A 226 -20.25 15.18 7.87
CA GLY A 226 -19.82 16.34 7.06
C GLY A 226 -20.96 17.18 6.44
N GLY A 227 -22.13 17.25 7.10
CA GLY A 227 -23.22 18.18 6.76
C GLY A 227 -24.20 17.68 5.68
N PRO A 228 -25.10 18.56 5.19
CA PRO A 228 -26.14 18.18 4.21
C PRO A 228 -25.56 17.73 2.86
N GLY A 229 -26.33 16.95 2.09
CA GLY A 229 -25.97 16.48 0.74
C GLY A 229 -25.67 14.98 0.64
N TYR A 230 -25.27 14.52 -0.55
CA TYR A 230 -24.94 13.13 -0.84
C TYR A 230 -23.76 12.62 0.02
N LYS A 231 -23.83 11.36 0.43
CA LYS A 231 -22.83 10.61 1.20
C LYS A 231 -22.66 9.23 0.57
N ARG A 232 -21.41 8.80 0.41
CA ARG A 232 -21.10 7.45 -0.09
C ARG A 232 -19.89 6.90 0.62
N GLY A 233 -19.95 5.62 0.96
CA GLY A 233 -18.76 4.88 1.36
C GLY A 233 -18.04 4.35 0.13
N THR A 234 -16.72 4.50 0.11
CA THR A 234 -15.90 4.30 -1.09
C THR A 234 -14.91 3.15 -0.93
N ALA A 235 -14.43 2.89 0.29
CA ALA A 235 -13.47 1.83 0.56
C ALA A 235 -13.62 1.27 1.98
N ILE A 236 -13.32 -0.01 2.17
CA ILE A 236 -13.43 -0.71 3.45
C ILE A 236 -12.32 -1.75 3.64
N ALA A 237 -11.69 -1.74 4.81
CA ALA A 237 -10.68 -2.71 5.21
C ALA A 237 -11.28 -3.85 6.03
N SER A 238 -10.58 -4.98 6.09
CA SER A 238 -10.97 -6.15 6.90
C SER A 238 -10.96 -5.88 8.41
N THR A 239 -10.25 -4.84 8.85
CA THR A 239 -10.27 -4.31 10.22
C THR A 239 -11.62 -3.69 10.60
N GLY A 240 -12.46 -3.39 9.60
CA GLY A 240 -13.68 -2.59 9.76
C GLY A 240 -13.46 -1.09 9.59
N ARG A 241 -12.21 -0.64 9.42
CA ARG A 241 -11.95 0.74 9.00
C ARG A 241 -12.58 0.99 7.64
N TRP A 242 -13.16 2.16 7.47
CA TRP A 242 -13.78 2.54 6.22
C TRP A 242 -13.50 4.01 5.88
N ALA A 243 -13.70 4.34 4.61
CA ALA A 243 -13.69 5.69 4.11
C ALA A 243 -14.91 6.00 3.26
N GLY A 244 -15.26 7.28 3.20
CA GLY A 244 -16.34 7.79 2.40
C GLY A 244 -16.10 9.23 1.97
N ALA A 245 -17.00 9.74 1.14
CA ALA A 245 -16.97 11.12 0.66
C ALA A 245 -18.33 11.80 0.82
N THR A 246 -18.29 13.11 1.06
CA THR A 246 -19.47 13.98 1.04
C THR A 246 -19.65 14.60 -0.34
N GLY A 247 -20.84 15.10 -0.67
CA GLY A 247 -21.05 16.00 -1.83
C GLY A 247 -21.04 15.35 -3.21
N ASP A 248 -21.23 16.20 -4.24
CA ASP A 248 -21.01 15.83 -5.65
C ASP A 248 -19.51 15.80 -5.94
N ILE A 249 -19.09 15.07 -6.99
CA ILE A 249 -17.70 14.84 -7.44
C ILE A 249 -16.81 16.10 -7.58
N TYR A 250 -17.37 17.31 -7.44
CA TYR A 250 -16.67 18.60 -7.52
C TYR A 250 -16.65 19.40 -6.21
N ALA A 251 -17.13 18.84 -5.09
CA ALA A 251 -17.23 19.54 -3.79
C ALA A 251 -17.06 18.62 -2.57
N GLY A 252 -16.63 17.37 -2.77
CA GLY A 252 -16.64 16.36 -1.73
C GLY A 252 -15.42 16.32 -0.85
N LEU A 253 -15.60 16.02 0.42
CA LEU A 253 -14.52 15.84 1.39
C LEU A 253 -14.45 14.38 1.83
N ALA A 254 -13.24 13.85 1.92
CA ALA A 254 -12.99 12.50 2.36
C ALA A 254 -13.07 12.38 3.89
N PHE A 255 -13.74 11.33 4.36
CA PHE A 255 -13.85 10.96 5.76
C PHE A 255 -13.35 9.54 5.95
N SER A 256 -12.84 9.23 7.13
CA SER A 256 -12.56 7.86 7.54
C SER A 256 -12.95 7.60 8.98
N ALA A 257 -13.34 6.37 9.30
CA ALA A 257 -13.55 5.93 10.68
C ALA A 257 -12.86 4.58 10.90
N PRO A 258 -12.25 4.34 12.08
CA PRO A 258 -11.53 3.09 12.37
C PRO A 258 -12.44 1.87 12.52
N SER A 259 -13.76 2.07 12.64
CA SER A 259 -14.75 0.99 12.65
C SER A 259 -16.11 1.51 12.16
N PRO A 260 -17.08 0.61 11.84
CA PRO A 260 -18.43 1.01 11.43
C PRO A 260 -19.20 1.82 12.47
N SER A 261 -18.88 1.63 13.75
CA SER A 261 -19.55 2.30 14.87
C SER A 261 -18.82 3.57 15.34
N ALA A 262 -17.63 3.85 14.82
CA ALA A 262 -16.86 5.02 15.19
C ALA A 262 -17.35 6.26 14.43
N ALA A 263 -17.28 7.42 15.08
CA ALA A 263 -17.58 8.68 14.41
C ALA A 263 -16.54 8.93 13.29
N PRO A 264 -16.97 9.21 12.05
CA PRO A 264 -16.05 9.51 10.97
C PRO A 264 -15.35 10.85 11.19
N VAL A 265 -14.05 10.87 10.90
CA VAL A 265 -13.19 12.05 10.97
C VAL A 265 -12.84 12.48 9.55
N GLU A 266 -12.95 13.77 9.28
CA GLU A 266 -12.52 14.37 8.02
C GLU A 266 -11.00 14.18 7.86
N LEU A 267 -10.58 13.63 6.74
CA LEU A 267 -9.15 13.41 6.47
C LEU A 267 -8.47 14.75 6.23
N PRO A 268 -7.28 15.03 6.80
CA PRO A 268 -6.65 16.32 6.60
C PRO A 268 -6.40 16.60 5.11
N HIS A 269 -6.82 17.77 4.67
CA HIS A 269 -6.73 18.23 3.27
C HIS A 269 -5.71 19.36 3.08
N ALA A 270 -4.95 19.79 4.10
CA ALA A 270 -3.85 20.76 3.96
C ALA A 270 -4.16 22.02 3.09
N GLY A 271 -5.39 22.55 3.16
CA GLY A 271 -5.84 23.70 2.35
C GLY A 271 -6.58 23.34 1.04
N MET A 272 -6.84 22.05 0.78
CA MET A 272 -7.62 21.54 -0.36
C MET A 272 -9.13 21.74 -0.15
N VAL A 273 -9.86 21.85 -1.27
CA VAL A 273 -11.32 22.06 -1.27
C VAL A 273 -12.12 20.80 -1.56
N THR A 274 -11.47 19.76 -2.08
CA THR A 274 -12.10 18.44 -2.31
C THR A 274 -11.11 17.31 -2.13
N SER A 275 -11.58 16.17 -1.62
CA SER A 275 -10.82 14.92 -1.49
C SER A 275 -11.75 13.71 -1.52
N GLU A 276 -11.22 12.57 -1.95
CA GLU A 276 -11.90 11.28 -1.91
C GLU A 276 -10.90 10.13 -1.76
N VAL A 277 -11.23 9.16 -0.92
CA VAL A 277 -10.47 7.91 -0.78
C VAL A 277 -11.00 6.89 -1.79
N ARG A 278 -10.09 6.18 -2.44
CA ARG A 278 -10.39 5.12 -3.41
C ARG A 278 -9.97 3.74 -2.94
N GLY A 279 -8.93 3.64 -2.12
CA GLY A 279 -8.42 2.35 -1.64
C GLY A 279 -7.95 2.42 -0.20
N ILE A 280 -8.11 1.30 0.50
CA ILE A 280 -7.57 1.05 1.84
C ILE A 280 -6.99 -0.36 1.83
N ASP A 281 -5.79 -0.54 2.38
CA ASP A 281 -5.22 -1.87 2.56
C ASP A 281 -5.45 -2.47 3.95
N ALA A 282 -4.94 -3.69 4.16
CA ALA A 282 -5.01 -4.41 5.42
C ALA A 282 -4.27 -3.73 6.60
N TYR A 283 -3.45 -2.71 6.35
CA TYR A 283 -2.74 -1.93 7.37
C TYR A 283 -3.38 -0.56 7.62
N ASP A 284 -4.62 -0.37 7.16
CA ASP A 284 -5.38 0.87 7.30
C ASP A 284 -4.67 2.08 6.68
N ARG A 285 -3.88 1.85 5.62
CA ARG A 285 -3.28 2.92 4.80
C ARG A 285 -4.26 3.27 3.68
N LEU A 286 -4.49 4.56 3.48
CA LEU A 286 -5.52 5.06 2.57
C LEU A 286 -4.87 5.78 1.40
N VAL A 287 -5.44 5.59 0.22
CA VAL A 287 -5.03 6.29 -1.00
C VAL A 287 -6.24 6.81 -1.75
N GLY A 288 -6.02 7.85 -2.54
CA GLY A 288 -7.07 8.52 -3.27
C GLY A 288 -6.57 9.77 -3.97
N TRP A 289 -7.44 10.76 -4.04
CA TRP A 289 -7.12 12.04 -4.66
C TRP A 289 -7.60 13.22 -3.82
N ALA A 290 -6.95 14.35 -3.99
CA ALA A 290 -7.39 15.62 -3.44
C ALA A 290 -6.96 16.77 -4.36
N SER A 291 -7.65 17.90 -4.26
CA SER A 291 -7.43 19.04 -5.17
C SER A 291 -7.24 20.35 -4.41
N THR A 292 -6.16 21.07 -4.74
CA THR A 292 -5.90 22.43 -4.26
C THR A 292 -6.53 23.43 -5.24
N GLY A 293 -7.30 24.40 -4.76
CA GLY A 293 -7.88 25.46 -5.61
C GLY A 293 -9.32 25.86 -5.28
N THR A 294 -9.94 26.67 -6.13
CA THR A 294 -11.35 27.06 -6.03
C THR A 294 -12.24 26.07 -6.79
N ARG A 295 -13.45 25.83 -6.28
CA ARG A 295 -14.46 24.92 -6.85
C ARG A 295 -14.58 25.09 -8.38
N GLY A 296 -14.29 24.04 -9.15
CA GLY A 296 -14.45 24.02 -10.62
C GLY A 296 -13.19 24.29 -11.46
N ALA A 297 -12.04 24.57 -10.85
CA ALA A 297 -10.75 24.77 -11.55
C ALA A 297 -9.59 23.93 -10.99
N SER A 298 -9.86 23.03 -10.05
CA SER A 298 -8.83 22.31 -9.32
C SER A 298 -8.41 21.03 -10.04
N VAL A 299 -7.10 20.82 -10.15
CA VAL A 299 -6.52 19.64 -10.78
C VAL A 299 -6.33 18.57 -9.68
N PRO A 300 -6.95 17.38 -9.81
CA PRO A 300 -6.86 16.35 -8.78
C PRO A 300 -5.45 15.77 -8.73
N GLN A 301 -4.87 15.64 -7.54
CA GLN A 301 -3.57 15.03 -7.31
C GLN A 301 -3.73 13.75 -6.48
N ALA A 302 -2.87 12.77 -6.73
CA ALA A 302 -2.84 11.53 -5.99
C ALA A 302 -2.26 11.73 -4.58
N TYR A 303 -2.99 11.26 -3.56
CA TYR A 303 -2.62 11.40 -2.15
C TYR A 303 -2.60 10.07 -1.42
N TYR A 304 -1.78 10.03 -0.39
CA TYR A 304 -1.73 8.99 0.63
C TYR A 304 -2.09 9.60 1.99
N TRP A 305 -2.91 8.88 2.76
CA TRP A 305 -3.21 9.19 4.15
C TRP A 305 -2.91 7.99 5.03
N HIS A 306 -2.28 8.27 6.17
CA HIS A 306 -2.27 7.41 7.32
C HIS A 306 -2.91 8.18 8.48
N VAL A 307 -3.95 7.64 9.10
CA VAL A 307 -4.54 8.25 10.30
C VAL A 307 -4.62 7.18 11.38
N GLY A 308 -3.63 7.20 12.27
CA GLY A 308 -3.60 6.41 13.48
C GLY A 308 -4.04 7.23 14.70
N PRO A 309 -4.20 6.58 15.86
CA PRO A 309 -4.59 7.25 17.10
C PRO A 309 -3.54 8.25 17.61
N THR A 310 -2.27 8.06 17.24
CA THR A 310 -1.13 8.88 17.73
C THR A 310 -0.26 9.44 16.61
N ASP A 311 -0.52 9.07 15.35
CA ASP A 311 0.26 9.51 14.20
C ASP A 311 -0.65 9.71 13.00
N THR A 312 -0.51 10.85 12.32
CA THR A 312 -1.27 11.19 11.12
C THR A 312 -0.29 11.69 10.07
N GLU A 313 -0.25 11.02 8.93
CA GLU A 313 0.57 11.39 7.78
C GLU A 313 -0.33 11.69 6.59
N VAL A 314 -0.08 12.80 5.90
CA VAL A 314 -0.71 13.14 4.63
C VAL A 314 0.38 13.48 3.63
N VAL A 315 0.38 12.79 2.50
CA VAL A 315 1.47 12.87 1.52
C VAL A 315 0.91 13.08 0.12
N ASP A 316 1.31 14.17 -0.53
CA ASP A 316 1.22 14.30 -1.98
C ASP A 316 2.20 13.30 -2.60
N LEU A 317 1.67 12.28 -3.28
CA LEU A 317 2.49 11.20 -3.83
C LEU A 317 3.48 11.69 -4.88
N LYS A 318 3.25 12.83 -5.53
CA LYS A 318 4.20 13.43 -6.47
C LYS A 318 5.53 13.77 -5.79
N THR A 319 5.52 14.13 -4.50
CA THR A 319 6.72 14.46 -3.73
C THR A 319 7.61 13.25 -3.41
N ARG A 320 7.06 12.03 -3.49
CA ARG A 320 7.75 10.78 -3.18
C ARG A 320 8.26 10.05 -4.43
N VAL A 321 8.10 10.63 -5.61
CA VAL A 321 8.44 10.05 -6.90
C VAL A 321 9.57 10.84 -7.55
N SER A 322 10.60 10.15 -8.04
CA SER A 322 11.68 10.77 -8.83
C SER A 322 11.72 10.22 -10.26
N GLY A 323 12.05 11.09 -11.23
CA GLY A 323 12.23 10.69 -12.63
C GLY A 323 10.96 10.60 -13.48
N TRP A 324 9.77 10.83 -12.89
CA TRP A 324 8.50 10.84 -13.62
C TRP A 324 7.99 12.26 -13.89
N THR A 325 7.75 12.57 -15.16
CA THR A 325 7.28 13.89 -15.61
C THR A 325 5.76 13.99 -15.75
N GLY A 326 5.06 12.86 -15.84
CA GLY A 326 3.59 12.82 -15.89
C GLY A 326 2.93 13.35 -14.61
N TYR A 327 1.66 13.68 -14.75
CA TYR A 327 0.82 14.18 -13.66
C TYR A 327 0.07 13.02 -13.00
N LEU A 328 0.26 12.83 -11.70
CA LEU A 328 -0.38 11.74 -10.94
C LEU A 328 -1.74 12.25 -10.44
N MET A 329 -2.83 11.83 -11.10
CA MET A 329 -4.15 12.41 -10.84
C MET A 329 -4.83 11.77 -9.64
N GLU A 330 -4.86 10.44 -9.62
CA GLU A 330 -5.67 9.69 -8.67
C GLU A 330 -4.98 8.39 -8.30
N ALA A 331 -4.88 8.10 -7.00
CA ALA A 331 -4.50 6.78 -6.53
C ALA A 331 -5.73 5.89 -6.40
N ALA A 332 -5.82 4.86 -7.24
CA ALA A 332 -7.01 4.02 -7.38
C ALA A 332 -7.06 2.86 -6.37
N ALA A 333 -5.91 2.27 -6.02
CA ALA A 333 -5.84 1.16 -5.07
C ALA A 333 -4.44 1.06 -4.42
N ILE A 334 -4.37 0.35 -3.30
CA ILE A 334 -3.14 0.03 -2.56
C ILE A 334 -3.22 -1.40 -2.05
N ASN A 335 -2.11 -2.15 -2.09
CA ASN A 335 -2.01 -3.48 -1.48
C ASN A 335 -1.19 -3.47 -0.17
N ALA A 336 -1.12 -4.62 0.50
CA ALA A 336 -0.38 -4.79 1.75
C ALA A 336 1.13 -4.46 1.63
N GLU A 337 1.74 -4.64 0.46
CA GLU A 337 3.15 -4.26 0.22
C GLU A 337 3.35 -2.75 0.07
N GLY A 338 2.27 -1.97 -0.03
CA GLY A 338 2.31 -0.52 -0.23
C GLY A 338 2.46 -0.15 -1.70
N VAL A 339 2.24 -1.08 -2.62
CA VAL A 339 2.18 -0.78 -4.06
C VAL A 339 0.89 -0.02 -4.34
N ILE A 340 0.99 1.12 -5.01
CA ILE A 340 -0.15 2.00 -5.30
C ILE A 340 -0.40 2.05 -6.80
N LEU A 341 -1.65 1.84 -7.21
CA LEU A 341 -2.11 2.06 -8.58
C LEU A 341 -2.50 3.53 -8.76
N ILE A 342 -2.03 4.15 -9.84
CA ILE A 342 -2.28 5.55 -10.17
C ILE A 342 -2.89 5.66 -11.56
N ASP A 343 -3.97 6.41 -11.65
CA ASP A 343 -4.44 6.98 -12.90
C ASP A 343 -3.65 8.28 -13.13
N ALA A 344 -2.75 8.28 -14.11
CA ALA A 344 -1.87 9.40 -14.44
C ALA A 344 -2.21 10.01 -15.80
N LEU A 345 -1.87 11.29 -15.99
CA LEU A 345 -1.94 11.97 -17.27
C LEU A 345 -0.53 12.16 -17.83
N MET A 346 -0.30 11.65 -19.05
CA MET A 346 0.90 11.92 -19.83
C MET A 346 0.52 12.51 -21.19
N GLY A 347 0.84 13.78 -21.39
CA GLY A 347 0.36 14.54 -22.54
C GLY A 347 -1.17 14.65 -22.49
N ARG A 348 -1.86 14.06 -23.48
CA ARG A 348 -3.34 14.00 -23.56
C ARG A 348 -3.92 12.63 -23.20
N ASN A 349 -3.09 11.68 -22.80
CA ASN A 349 -3.47 10.28 -22.63
C ASN A 349 -3.45 9.88 -21.16
N ASN A 350 -4.48 9.17 -20.73
CA ASN A 350 -4.53 8.57 -19.41
C ASN A 350 -3.69 7.28 -19.39
N ARG A 351 -2.81 7.16 -18.40
CA ARG A 351 -1.85 6.07 -18.25
C ARG A 351 -2.01 5.45 -16.87
N ALA A 352 -2.19 4.13 -16.85
CA ALA A 352 -2.11 3.36 -15.63
C ALA A 352 -0.64 3.28 -15.23
N VAL A 353 -0.36 3.70 -14.01
CA VAL A 353 0.98 3.81 -13.44
C VAL A 353 1.00 3.09 -12.10
N VAL A 354 2.09 2.41 -11.82
CA VAL A 354 2.28 1.69 -10.56
C VAL A 354 3.41 2.36 -9.80
N LEU A 355 3.13 2.77 -8.57
CA LEU A 355 4.13 3.23 -7.62
C LEU A 355 4.58 2.04 -6.79
N VAL A 356 5.82 1.64 -6.98
CA VAL A 356 6.45 0.53 -6.25
C VAL A 356 7.32 1.11 -5.14
N PRO A 357 7.08 0.76 -3.86
CA PRO A 357 7.90 1.22 -2.75
C PRO A 357 9.38 0.90 -2.95
N VAL A 358 10.24 1.90 -2.76
CA VAL A 358 11.68 1.65 -2.66
C VAL A 358 11.96 1.06 -1.27
N LYS A 359 12.22 -0.24 -1.22
CA LYS A 359 12.58 -0.93 0.02
C LYS A 359 14.00 -0.54 0.44
N LEU A 360 14.21 -0.38 1.75
CA LEU A 360 15.56 -0.25 2.29
C LEU A 360 16.34 -1.54 2.04
N ALA A 361 17.62 -1.43 1.71
CA ALA A 361 18.49 -2.60 1.58
C ALA A 361 19.81 -2.35 2.29
N ILE A 362 20.26 -3.33 3.07
CA ILE A 362 21.57 -3.30 3.71
C ILE A 362 22.59 -3.93 2.75
N GLY A 363 23.56 -3.14 2.32
CA GLY A 363 24.76 -3.61 1.65
C GLY A 363 25.83 -3.97 2.67
N LEU A 364 26.34 -5.20 2.56
CA LEU A 364 27.39 -5.72 3.44
C LEU A 364 28.74 -5.73 2.71
N PRO A 365 29.85 -5.50 3.44
CA PRO A 365 31.16 -5.80 2.92
C PRO A 365 31.37 -7.32 2.81
N PRO A 366 32.24 -7.79 1.89
CA PRO A 366 32.43 -9.22 1.61
C PRO A 366 32.94 -10.04 2.80
N ARG A 367 33.55 -9.43 3.83
CA ARG A 367 33.96 -10.09 5.07
C ARG A 367 33.82 -9.15 6.27
N MET A 368 33.28 -9.66 7.38
CA MET A 368 33.35 -9.02 8.70
C MET A 368 34.24 -9.85 9.62
N GLN A 369 35.46 -9.37 9.87
CA GLN A 369 36.41 -10.00 10.78
C GLN A 369 36.35 -9.36 12.16
N VAL A 370 36.37 -10.15 13.22
CA VAL A 370 36.50 -9.61 14.59
C VAL A 370 37.80 -8.80 14.69
N GLY A 371 37.72 -7.60 15.25
CA GLY A 371 38.82 -6.63 15.33
C GLY A 371 38.96 -5.72 14.12
N SER A 372 38.14 -5.87 13.07
CA SER A 372 38.15 -5.00 11.89
C SER A 372 37.12 -3.88 11.95
N VAL A 373 37.28 -2.90 11.05
CA VAL A 373 36.28 -1.87 10.79
C VAL A 373 35.59 -2.20 9.46
N ALA A 374 34.27 -2.22 9.47
CA ALA A 374 33.42 -2.54 8.33
C ALA A 374 32.57 -1.32 7.93
N ASP A 375 32.48 -1.05 6.64
CA ASP A 375 31.59 -0.03 6.10
C ASP A 375 30.31 -0.71 5.60
N LEU A 376 29.20 -0.44 6.30
CA LEU A 376 27.85 -0.83 5.91
C LEU A 376 27.22 0.27 5.06
N THR A 377 26.43 -0.13 4.08
CA THR A 377 25.57 0.81 3.34
C THR A 377 24.11 0.47 3.56
N VAL A 378 23.27 1.50 3.65
CA VAL A 378 21.83 1.35 3.51
C VAL A 378 21.38 2.15 2.31
N SER A 379 20.88 1.47 1.29
CA SER A 379 20.33 2.07 0.08
C SER A 379 18.80 2.11 0.14
N GLY A 380 18.20 2.92 -0.73
CA GLY A 380 16.74 3.09 -0.80
C GLY A 380 16.20 4.17 0.13
N CYS A 381 17.09 4.98 0.71
CA CYS A 381 16.73 6.04 1.64
C CYS A 381 16.26 7.30 0.90
N GLU A 382 15.45 8.11 1.57
CA GLU A 382 15.25 9.52 1.17
C GLU A 382 16.54 10.32 1.44
N PRO A 383 16.92 11.30 0.60
CA PRO A 383 18.13 12.08 0.83
C PRO A 383 17.99 12.90 2.12
N GLY A 384 19.05 12.93 2.93
CA GLY A 384 19.00 13.56 4.25
C GLY A 384 18.23 12.76 5.31
N ALA A 385 17.66 11.60 4.96
CA ALA A 385 17.01 10.73 5.92
C ALA A 385 18.01 10.19 6.93
N ARG A 386 17.65 10.28 8.22
CA ARG A 386 18.35 9.55 9.27
C ARG A 386 17.81 8.12 9.33
N VAL A 387 18.68 7.14 9.11
CA VAL A 387 18.36 5.71 9.11
C VAL A 387 18.90 5.07 10.37
N GLN A 388 18.13 4.16 10.97
CA GLN A 388 18.55 3.37 12.13
C GLN A 388 18.78 1.92 11.69
N ILE A 389 19.83 1.29 12.21
CA ILE A 389 20.07 -0.16 12.06
C ILE A 389 19.80 -0.84 13.40
N TYR A 390 19.02 -1.91 13.35
CA TYR A 390 18.75 -2.82 14.45
C TYR A 390 19.56 -4.09 14.28
N LYS A 391 19.99 -4.69 15.38
CA LYS A 391 20.58 -6.03 15.41
C LYS A 391 19.89 -6.94 16.42
N SER A 392 19.88 -8.23 16.12
CA SER A 392 19.58 -9.29 17.09
C SER A 392 20.47 -10.52 16.84
N THR A 393 20.71 -11.30 17.88
CA THR A 393 21.31 -12.65 17.78
C THR A 393 20.26 -13.73 17.58
N SER A 394 18.98 -13.36 17.57
CA SER A 394 17.84 -14.25 17.27
C SER A 394 17.17 -13.86 15.94
N ALA A 395 16.65 -14.85 15.22
CA ALA A 395 16.12 -14.68 13.87
C ALA A 395 14.93 -13.69 13.74
N PRO A 396 14.07 -13.47 14.76
CA PRO A 396 13.15 -12.33 14.75
C PRO A 396 13.75 -11.12 15.48
N ILE A 397 13.78 -9.96 14.82
CA ILE A 397 14.04 -8.67 15.47
C ILE A 397 12.69 -8.15 15.98
N PRO A 398 12.43 -8.10 17.30
CA PRO A 398 11.12 -7.71 17.82
C PRO A 398 10.79 -6.26 17.46
N GLY A 399 9.61 -6.04 16.89
CA GLY A 399 9.11 -4.71 16.57
C GLY A 399 8.94 -3.85 17.83
N ARG A 400 9.61 -2.70 17.87
CA ARG A 400 9.21 -1.57 18.72
C ARG A 400 9.23 -0.27 17.93
N GLY A 401 8.07 0.39 17.93
CA GLY A 401 7.87 1.75 17.47
C GLY A 401 8.37 2.77 18.49
N THR A 402 8.66 3.96 17.95
CA THR A 402 8.81 5.29 18.58
C THR A 402 9.69 5.43 19.82
N GLY A 403 10.76 6.18 19.67
CA GLY A 403 11.44 6.88 20.76
C GLY A 403 12.96 6.66 20.79
N TYR A 404 13.68 7.75 21.07
CA TYR A 404 15.03 7.81 21.67
C TYR A 404 16.25 8.16 20.79
N ARG A 405 17.14 8.88 21.49
CA ARG A 405 18.20 9.76 21.01
C ARG A 405 19.39 8.98 20.46
N ALA A 406 19.96 9.52 19.37
CA ALA A 406 21.23 9.08 18.81
C ALA A 406 22.35 9.19 19.87
N MET A 407 22.92 8.05 20.27
CA MET A 407 24.21 8.03 20.94
C MET A 407 25.32 7.92 19.90
N GLY A 408 26.39 8.66 20.14
CA GLY A 408 27.53 8.82 19.25
C GLY A 408 28.18 7.51 18.82
N ILE A 409 28.84 7.58 17.67
CA ILE A 409 29.45 6.50 16.91
C ILE A 409 30.48 5.73 17.76
N ARG A 410 30.06 4.62 18.37
CA ARG A 410 30.80 3.35 18.54
C ARG A 410 29.76 2.23 18.67
N TRP A 411 29.69 1.35 17.69
CA TRP A 411 28.82 0.18 17.74
C TRP A 411 29.67 -1.06 17.99
N ASP A 412 29.63 -1.56 19.21
CA ASP A 412 30.20 -2.87 19.53
C ASP A 412 29.19 -3.94 19.11
N ILE A 413 29.57 -4.80 18.19
CA ILE A 413 28.71 -5.88 17.69
C ILE A 413 28.34 -6.87 18.82
N ALA A 414 29.16 -6.96 19.87
CA ALA A 414 29.03 -7.92 20.97
C ALA A 414 27.78 -7.80 21.87
N ALA A 415 27.12 -6.64 21.97
CA ALA A 415 25.94 -6.48 22.84
C ALA A 415 24.64 -6.92 22.12
N PRO A 416 23.98 -8.02 22.51
CA PRO A 416 22.72 -8.44 21.87
C PRO A 416 21.61 -7.39 22.05
N ASP A 417 20.71 -7.31 21.06
CA ASP A 417 19.46 -6.55 21.10
C ASP A 417 19.57 -5.06 21.45
N THR A 418 20.43 -4.33 20.72
CA THR A 418 20.66 -2.89 20.90
C THR A 418 20.43 -2.07 19.63
N LEU A 419 19.97 -0.82 19.80
CA LEU A 419 19.88 0.16 18.72
C LEU A 419 21.29 0.47 18.20
N GLY A 420 21.50 0.31 16.89
CA GLY A 420 22.76 0.63 16.22
C GLY A 420 22.94 2.12 15.91
N PRO A 421 24.09 2.46 15.31
CA PRO A 421 24.41 3.83 14.92
C PRO A 421 23.43 4.32 13.83
N SER A 422 23.15 5.61 13.86
CA SER A 422 22.34 6.26 12.82
C SER A 422 23.23 7.00 11.83
N ALA A 423 22.94 6.88 10.54
CA ALA A 423 23.56 7.68 9.50
C ALA A 423 22.53 8.49 8.71
N VAL A 424 23.00 9.60 8.16
CA VAL A 424 22.22 10.44 7.25
C VAL A 424 22.52 10.00 5.82
N ALA A 425 21.47 9.73 5.05
CA ALA A 425 21.60 9.39 3.65
C ALA A 425 22.07 10.58 2.82
N ASP A 426 22.96 10.31 1.87
CA ASP A 426 23.45 11.33 0.92
C ASP A 426 22.40 11.66 -0.16
N ALA A 427 22.76 12.53 -1.10
CA ALA A 427 21.90 12.93 -2.23
C ALA A 427 21.45 11.74 -3.10
N SER A 428 22.23 10.65 -3.13
CA SER A 428 21.88 9.43 -3.86
C SER A 428 20.92 8.52 -3.10
N GLY A 429 20.58 8.86 -1.84
CA GLY A 429 19.74 8.03 -0.99
C GLY A 429 20.50 6.84 -0.38
N VAL A 430 21.81 6.97 -0.21
CA VAL A 430 22.66 5.96 0.43
C VAL A 430 23.18 6.51 1.76
N ALA A 431 22.87 5.82 2.85
CA ALA A 431 23.47 6.07 4.16
C ALA A 431 24.68 5.14 4.35
N ARG A 432 25.84 5.70 4.71
CA ARG A 432 27.06 4.93 4.99
C ARG A 432 27.31 4.90 6.49
N ILE A 433 27.50 3.70 7.04
CA ILE A 433 27.65 3.48 8.48
C ILE A 433 28.95 2.71 8.69
N ARG A 434 29.89 3.33 9.40
CA ARG A 434 31.13 2.69 9.81
C ARG A 434 30.94 1.96 11.14
N VAL A 435 31.30 0.69 11.17
CA VAL A 435 31.08 -0.24 12.28
C VAL A 435 32.39 -0.85 12.73
N ASN A 436 32.61 -0.93 14.04
CA ASN A 436 33.68 -1.75 14.61
C ASN A 436 33.14 -3.16 14.85
N VAL A 437 33.78 -4.17 14.27
CA VAL A 437 33.37 -5.56 14.43
C VAL A 437 34.05 -6.13 15.68
N THR A 438 33.29 -6.25 16.77
CA THR A 438 33.78 -6.74 18.07
C THR A 438 32.88 -7.87 18.61
N GLY A 439 33.43 -8.76 19.43
CA GLY A 439 32.69 -9.91 20.00
C GLY A 439 33.24 -11.27 19.57
N PRO A 440 32.53 -12.36 19.91
CA PRO A 440 32.96 -13.71 19.57
C PRO A 440 32.98 -13.94 18.06
N ALA A 441 33.99 -14.68 17.59
CA ALA A 441 34.02 -15.18 16.22
C ALA A 441 32.94 -16.26 16.03
N ASN A 442 32.51 -16.44 14.78
CA ASN A 442 31.47 -17.40 14.36
C ASN A 442 30.09 -17.12 14.97
N GLN A 443 29.82 -15.89 15.39
CA GLN A 443 28.50 -15.48 15.85
C GLN A 443 27.67 -14.97 14.66
N THR A 444 26.44 -15.47 14.54
CA THR A 444 25.49 -14.96 13.54
C THR A 444 24.67 -13.82 14.14
N LEU A 445 24.51 -12.74 13.38
CA LEU A 445 23.75 -11.56 13.73
C LEU A 445 22.78 -11.24 12.61
N HIS A 446 21.58 -10.86 12.99
CA HIS A 446 20.50 -10.44 12.11
C HIS A 446 20.38 -8.93 12.15
N LEU A 447 20.46 -8.28 10.99
CA LEU A 447 20.42 -6.83 10.85
C LEU A 447 19.16 -6.39 10.09
N GLN A 448 18.56 -5.28 10.51
CA GLN A 448 17.46 -4.66 9.80
C GLN A 448 17.57 -3.13 9.87
N ALA A 449 17.49 -2.48 8.72
CA ALA A 449 17.45 -1.02 8.62
C ALA A 449 16.01 -0.55 8.69
N VAL A 450 15.76 0.56 9.39
CA VAL A 450 14.44 1.15 9.54
C VAL A 450 14.51 2.67 9.34
N HIS A 451 13.55 3.20 8.59
CA HIS A 451 13.33 4.63 8.44
C HIS A 451 11.84 4.89 8.19
N ARG A 452 11.19 5.71 9.04
CA ARG A 452 9.75 6.06 8.94
C ARG A 452 8.85 4.83 8.65
N GLY A 453 8.97 3.77 9.44
CA GLY A 453 8.18 2.55 9.24
C GLY A 453 8.63 1.64 8.09
N ASN A 454 9.34 2.15 7.08
CA ASN A 454 9.98 1.33 6.04
C ASN A 454 11.12 0.50 6.66
N LYS A 455 11.11 -0.81 6.41
CA LYS A 455 12.10 -1.76 6.93
C LYS A 455 12.81 -2.46 5.79
N SER A 456 14.10 -2.72 5.95
CA SER A 456 14.80 -3.64 5.07
C SER A 456 14.40 -5.08 5.37
N SER A 457 14.64 -5.98 4.41
CA SER A 457 14.77 -7.41 4.73
C SER A 457 15.83 -7.60 5.82
N VAL A 458 15.63 -8.63 6.64
CA VAL A 458 16.62 -9.03 7.64
C VAL A 458 17.81 -9.64 6.91
N VAL A 459 19.00 -9.09 7.13
CA VAL A 459 20.25 -9.62 6.56
C VAL A 459 21.05 -10.27 7.67
N SER A 460 21.47 -11.51 7.46
CA SER A 460 22.25 -12.27 8.43
C SER A 460 23.74 -12.21 8.08
N ILE A 461 24.57 -11.95 9.08
CA ILE A 461 26.04 -11.96 8.96
C ILE A 461 26.63 -12.90 9.99
N THR A 462 27.68 -13.63 9.63
CA THR A 462 28.47 -14.41 10.57
C THR A 462 29.84 -13.76 10.71
N THR A 463 30.22 -13.42 11.95
CA THR A 463 31.55 -12.87 12.23
C THR A 463 32.60 -13.94 11.97
N THR A 464 33.72 -13.55 11.35
CA THR A 464 34.86 -14.46 11.15
C THR A 464 35.99 -14.13 12.13
N PRO A 465 36.81 -15.12 12.53
CA PRO A 465 37.98 -14.85 13.35
C PRO A 465 38.86 -13.77 12.70
N GLY A 466 39.32 -12.80 13.49
CA GLY A 466 40.37 -11.88 13.08
C GLY A 466 41.70 -12.62 12.88
N PRO A 467 42.68 -12.00 12.20
CA PRO A 467 44.02 -12.57 12.12
C PRO A 467 44.55 -12.84 13.54
N VAL A 468 44.91 -14.09 13.81
CA VAL A 468 45.55 -14.48 15.07
C VAL A 468 46.92 -13.81 15.07
N VAL A 469 47.09 -12.74 15.85
CA VAL A 469 48.43 -12.27 16.18
C VAL A 469 49.04 -13.38 17.04
N ALA A 470 50.03 -14.08 16.49
CA ALA A 470 50.76 -15.08 17.25
C ALA A 470 51.28 -14.45 18.55
N PRO A 471 51.12 -15.11 19.72
CA PRO A 471 51.64 -14.57 20.96
C PRO A 471 53.16 -14.44 20.82
N GLY A 472 53.66 -13.20 20.78
CA GLY A 472 55.09 -12.91 20.63
C GLY A 472 55.45 -11.77 19.66
N VAL A 473 54.51 -11.23 18.88
CA VAL A 473 54.78 -10.04 18.05
C VAL A 473 54.22 -8.79 18.72
N THR A 474 55.07 -8.11 19.47
CA THR A 474 54.84 -6.73 19.90
C THR A 474 54.78 -5.86 18.67
N LEU A 475 53.61 -5.27 18.35
CA LEU A 475 53.56 -4.13 17.44
C LEU A 475 54.47 -3.05 18.01
N PRO A 476 55.34 -2.40 17.22
CA PRO A 476 56.13 -1.28 17.74
C PRO A 476 55.14 -0.23 18.22
N GLY A 477 55.08 -0.06 19.54
CA GLY A 477 54.28 0.97 20.17
C GLY A 477 54.64 2.32 19.57
N ASN A 478 53.63 3.20 19.51
CA ASN A 478 53.76 4.62 19.22
C ASN A 478 55.17 5.14 19.51
N LEU A 479 55.99 5.29 18.46
CA LEU A 479 57.22 6.05 18.56
C LEU A 479 56.78 7.50 18.80
N VAL A 480 56.75 7.87 20.08
CA VAL A 480 56.99 9.23 20.51
C VAL A 480 58.24 9.67 19.76
N LYS A 481 58.08 10.60 18.83
CA LYS A 481 59.18 11.24 18.09
C LYS A 481 60.21 11.71 19.14
N PRO A 482 61.46 11.21 19.16
CA PRO A 482 62.49 11.89 19.92
C PRO A 482 62.71 13.24 19.25
N GLN A 483 62.66 14.32 20.02
CA GLN A 483 63.15 15.61 19.54
C GLN A 483 64.65 15.47 19.27
N GLY A 484 65.03 15.40 18.00
CA GLY A 484 66.42 15.52 17.58
C GLY A 484 66.86 16.99 17.58
N PRO A 485 68.13 17.29 17.88
CA PRO A 485 68.65 18.66 17.84
C PRO A 485 68.73 19.17 16.40
N PRO A 486 68.73 20.51 16.19
CA PRO A 486 68.58 21.10 14.87
C PRO A 486 69.91 21.08 14.10
N GLY A 487 69.91 20.54 12.89
CA GLY A 487 71.02 20.78 11.95
C GLY A 487 71.19 19.76 10.83
N LEU A 488 70.98 20.26 9.61
CA LEU A 488 71.52 19.84 8.30
C LEU A 488 70.69 18.88 7.41
N PRO A 489 70.61 19.19 6.09
CA PRO A 489 69.74 18.51 5.14
C PRO A 489 70.46 17.36 4.42
N GLY A 490 69.78 16.22 4.23
CA GLY A 490 70.31 15.15 3.39
C GLY A 490 69.49 13.85 3.44
N THR A 491 68.79 13.58 2.34
CA THR A 491 68.44 12.25 1.77
C THR A 491 67.87 11.17 2.71
N VAL A 492 66.56 10.92 2.57
CA VAL A 492 65.88 9.71 3.07
C VAL A 492 66.15 8.55 2.10
N PRO A 493 66.65 7.38 2.53
CA PRO A 493 66.68 6.20 1.67
C PRO A 493 65.34 5.43 1.73
N ASP A 494 64.92 4.97 0.55
CA ASP A 494 63.69 4.19 0.31
C ASP A 494 63.62 2.91 1.14
N LEU A 495 62.50 2.72 1.84
CA LEU A 495 62.18 1.48 2.54
C LEU A 495 61.61 0.47 1.53
N LYS A 496 62.42 -0.50 1.11
CA LYS A 496 61.96 -1.67 0.32
C LYS A 496 61.31 -2.70 1.25
N ILE A 497 60.02 -2.97 1.05
CA ILE A 497 59.34 -4.15 1.61
C ILE A 497 59.37 -5.25 0.53
N THR A 498 59.87 -6.44 0.89
CA THR A 498 59.76 -7.65 0.06
C THR A 498 58.79 -8.65 0.70
N ARG A 499 58.19 -9.47 -0.17
CA ARG A 499 56.89 -10.15 -0.05
C ARG A 499 56.75 -11.16 1.07
#